data_AF-A0A160T632-F1
#
_entry.id   AF-A0A160T632-F1
#
_cell.length_a   1.000
_cell.length_b   1.000
_cell.length_c   1.000
_cell.angle_alpha   90.00
_cell.angle_beta   90.00
_cell.angle_gamma   90.00
#
_symmetry.space_group_name_H-M   'P 1'
#
loop_
_entity.id
_entity.type
_entity.pdbx_description
1 polymer ?
#
loop_
_entity_poly.entity_id
_entity_poly.type
_entity_poly.pdbx_seq_one_letter_code
_entity_poly.pdbx_strand_id
1 'polypeptide(L)'
;MNTIDKTMNHEIASIDRGENWQTKVLLGGGLIGAVIGLVTSWLLVRTARETRGGPPAITTGDAIKVGVTIFGLVRAIAALGDKK
;
A
#
# COMPACT_ATOMS: atom_id res chain seq x y z
N MET A 1 15.93 17.94 45.32
CA MET A 1 14.70 17.53 44.61
C MET A 1 14.70 18.08 43.17
N ASN A 2 15.67 17.72 42.29
CA ASN A 2 15.65 18.19 40.88
C ASN A 2 16.63 17.45 39.92
N THR A 3 16.97 16.20 40.17
CA THR A 3 17.95 15.47 39.32
C THR A 3 17.39 14.19 38.70
N ILE A 4 16.25 13.70 39.18
CA ILE A 4 15.63 12.46 38.70
C ILE A 4 14.80 12.69 37.42
N ASP A 5 14.15 13.86 37.27
CA ASP A 5 13.30 14.13 36.10
C ASP A 5 14.08 14.38 34.81
N LYS A 6 15.34 14.84 34.90
CA LYS A 6 16.14 15.23 33.73
C LYS A 6 16.76 14.03 33.01
N THR A 7 16.93 12.90 33.68
CA THR A 7 17.49 11.67 33.11
C THR A 7 16.42 10.82 32.40
N MET A 8 15.16 10.89 32.84
CA MET A 8 14.06 10.12 32.23
C MET A 8 13.57 10.69 30.89
N ASN A 9 13.82 11.98 30.62
CA ASN A 9 13.42 12.61 29.35
C ASN A 9 14.40 12.33 28.19
N HIS A 10 15.58 11.78 28.49
CA HIS A 10 16.60 11.46 27.47
C HIS A 10 16.45 10.05 26.86
N GLU A 11 15.70 9.15 27.50
CA GLU A 11 15.45 7.80 26.97
C GLU A 11 14.29 7.75 25.96
N ILE A 12 13.35 8.71 26.01
CA ILE A 12 12.24 8.79 25.03
C ILE A 12 12.68 9.49 23.73
N ALA A 13 13.81 10.21 23.75
CA ALA A 13 14.36 10.93 22.59
C ALA A 13 15.22 10.05 21.66
N SER A 14 15.52 8.80 22.02
CA SER A 14 16.00 7.78 21.09
C SER A 14 14.82 7.10 20.40
N ILE A 15 13.99 7.89 19.71
CA ILE A 15 13.26 7.38 18.55
C ILE A 15 14.35 7.02 17.54
N ASP A 16 14.76 5.76 17.58
CA ASP A 16 15.21 4.94 16.47
C ASP A 16 15.68 5.74 15.23
N ARG A 17 16.88 6.33 15.34
CA ARG A 17 17.64 6.84 14.18
C ARG A 17 18.42 5.73 13.47
N GLY A 18 17.95 4.48 13.55
CA GLY A 18 18.35 3.45 12.61
C GLY A 18 17.72 3.74 11.26
N GLU A 19 18.44 3.55 10.16
CA GLU A 19 17.88 3.68 8.81
C GLU A 19 16.64 2.80 8.65
N ASN A 20 15.47 3.41 8.83
CA ASN A 20 14.20 2.71 8.72
C ASN A 20 13.74 2.63 7.26
N TRP A 21 14.64 2.16 6.38
CA TRP A 21 14.38 1.99 4.95
C TRP A 21 13.22 1.00 4.73
N GLN A 22 13.08 0.01 5.61
CA GLN A 22 11.97 -0.93 5.58
C GLN A 22 10.63 -0.23 5.82
N THR A 23 10.48 0.58 6.89
CA THR A 23 9.23 1.33 7.13
C THR A 23 9.02 2.39 6.06
N LYS A 24 10.07 3.05 5.56
CA LYS A 24 9.94 4.02 4.45
C LYS A 24 9.41 3.36 3.17
N VAL A 25 9.93 2.18 2.81
CA VAL A 25 9.46 1.41 1.64
C VAL A 25 8.03 0.93 1.86
N LEU A 26 7.70 0.42 3.05
CA LEU A 26 6.37 -0.10 3.37
C LEU A 26 5.31 1.01 3.37
N LEU A 27 5.60 2.15 3.99
CA LEU A 27 4.72 3.33 3.98
C LEU A 27 4.64 3.94 2.57
N GLY A 28 5.76 4.09 1.88
CA GLY A 28 5.80 4.63 0.52
C GLY A 28 5.00 3.78 -0.46
N GLY A 29 5.25 2.47 -0.48
CA GLY A 29 4.52 1.52 -1.31
C GLY A 29 3.03 1.43 -0.95
N GLY A 30 2.69 1.45 0.34
CA GLY A 30 1.31 1.46 0.81
C GLY A 30 0.53 2.69 0.36
N LEU A 31 1.13 3.88 0.50
CA LEU A 31 0.51 5.13 0.03
C LEU A 31 0.31 5.14 -1.48
N ILE A 32 1.32 4.72 -2.25
CA ILE A 32 1.24 4.65 -3.71
C ILE A 32 0.14 3.66 -4.12
N GLY A 33 0.10 2.48 -3.50
CA GLY A 33 -0.92 1.46 -3.76
C GLY A 33 -2.33 1.96 -3.47
N ALA A 34 -2.52 2.70 -2.37
CA ALA A 34 -3.80 3.31 -2.02
C ALA A 34 -4.25 4.33 -3.07
N VAL A 35 -3.35 5.22 -3.52
CA VAL A 35 -3.65 6.21 -4.57
C VAL A 35 -4.04 5.52 -5.87
N ILE A 36 -3.28 4.51 -6.31
CA ILE A 36 -3.59 3.74 -7.51
C ILE A 36 -4.95 3.05 -7.39
N GLY A 37 -5.27 2.46 -6.23
CA GLY A 37 -6.56 1.84 -5.97
C GLY A 37 -7.73 2.84 -6.10
N LEU A 38 -7.57 4.04 -5.53
CA LEU A 38 -8.58 5.11 -5.64
C LEU A 38 -8.76 5.57 -7.09
N VAL A 39 -7.67 5.81 -7.83
CA VAL A 39 -7.72 6.21 -9.24
C VAL A 39 -8.39 5.14 -10.10
N THR A 40 -8.07 3.86 -9.86
CA THR A 40 -8.66 2.74 -10.60
C THR A 40 -10.17 2.64 -10.36
N SER A 41 -10.63 2.78 -9.11
CA SER A 41 -12.05 2.82 -8.77
C SER A 41 -12.77 4.01 -9.40
N TRP A 42 -12.14 5.19 -9.37
CA TRP A 42 -12.69 6.39 -9.98
C TRP A 42 -12.85 6.23 -11.50
N LEU A 43 -11.83 5.68 -12.18
CA LEU A 43 -11.87 5.38 -13.60
C LEU A 43 -12.99 4.38 -13.93
N LEU A 44 -13.14 3.31 -13.15
CA LEU A 44 -14.21 2.33 -13.33
C LEU A 44 -15.60 3.00 -13.29
N VAL A 45 -15.83 3.87 -12.30
CA VAL A 45 -17.10 4.61 -12.18
C VAL A 45 -17.30 5.55 -13.36
N ARG A 46 -16.25 6.24 -13.78
CA ARG A 46 -16.30 7.17 -14.92
C ARG A 46 -16.67 6.44 -16.21
N THR A 47 -15.96 5.36 -16.53
CA THR A 47 -16.21 4.52 -17.71
C THR A 47 -17.60 3.88 -17.65
N ALA A 48 -18.03 3.37 -16.50
CA ALA A 48 -19.34 2.76 -16.36
C ALA A 48 -20.47 3.77 -16.68
N ARG A 49 -20.33 5.02 -16.23
CA ARG A 49 -21.27 6.10 -16.53
C ARG A 49 -21.28 6.48 -18.01
N GLU A 50 -20.11 6.65 -18.62
CA GLU A 50 -20.00 7.10 -20.02
C GLU A 50 -20.42 6.02 -21.03
N THR A 51 -20.03 4.77 -20.79
CA THR A 51 -20.21 3.69 -21.78
C THR A 51 -21.52 2.93 -21.61
N ARG A 52 -21.99 2.76 -20.36
CA ARG A 52 -23.15 1.90 -20.06
C ARG A 52 -24.31 2.62 -19.36
N GLY A 53 -24.12 3.86 -18.90
CA GLY A 53 -25.17 4.63 -18.23
C GLY A 53 -25.63 4.05 -16.89
N GLY A 54 -24.87 3.14 -16.27
CA GLY A 54 -25.30 2.39 -15.09
C GLY A 54 -24.17 1.63 -14.38
N PRO A 55 -24.48 0.87 -13.31
CA PRO A 55 -23.49 0.10 -12.56
C PRO A 55 -22.73 -0.87 -13.47
N PRO A 56 -21.40 -1.02 -13.30
CA PRO A 56 -20.64 -1.98 -14.09
C PRO A 56 -21.11 -3.40 -13.79
N ALA A 57 -21.54 -4.13 -14.82
CA ALA A 57 -21.82 -5.56 -14.72
C ALA A 57 -20.49 -6.32 -14.61
N ILE A 58 -20.04 -6.56 -13.38
CA ILE A 58 -18.87 -7.38 -13.10
C ILE A 58 -19.33 -8.82 -12.86
N THR A 59 -18.85 -9.73 -13.70
CA THR A 59 -19.14 -11.17 -13.51
C THR A 59 -18.16 -11.78 -12.51
N THR A 60 -18.53 -12.91 -11.91
CA THR A 60 -17.61 -13.67 -11.04
C THR A 60 -16.32 -14.05 -11.78
N GLY A 61 -16.39 -14.35 -13.08
CA GLY A 61 -15.23 -14.67 -13.90
C GLY A 61 -14.26 -13.49 -14.06
N ASP A 62 -14.78 -12.28 -14.20
CA ASP A 62 -13.95 -11.06 -14.29
C ASP A 62 -13.24 -10.79 -12.96
N ALA A 63 -13.95 -10.95 -11.84
CA ALA A 63 -13.37 -10.79 -10.51
C ALA A 63 -12.22 -11.79 -10.26
N ILE A 64 -12.40 -13.06 -10.65
CA ILE A 64 -11.35 -14.07 -10.55
C ILE A 64 -10.15 -13.70 -11.44
N LYS A 65 -10.38 -13.28 -12.69
CA LYS A 65 -9.30 -12.89 -13.61
C LYS A 65 -8.47 -11.72 -13.06
N VAL A 66 -9.14 -10.71 -12.51
CA VAL A 66 -8.47 -9.58 -11.86
C VAL A 66 -7.66 -10.07 -10.65
N GLY A 67 -8.26 -10.91 -9.79
CA GLY A 67 -7.58 -11.47 -8.62
C GLY A 67 -6.30 -12.24 -9.00
N VAL A 68 -6.38 -13.16 -9.96
CA VAL A 68 -5.23 -13.92 -10.46
C VAL A 68 -4.14 -13.00 -11.01
N THR A 69 -4.52 -11.91 -11.69
CA THR A 69 -3.56 -10.93 -12.20
C THR A 69 -2.81 -10.23 -11.06
N ILE A 70 -3.51 -9.83 -10.00
CA ILE A 70 -2.90 -9.22 -8.80
C ILE A 70 -1.97 -10.22 -8.12
N PHE A 71 -2.38 -11.49 -7.95
CA PHE A 71 -1.51 -12.53 -7.39
C PHE A 71 -0.26 -12.77 -8.25
N GLY A 72 -0.39 -12.72 -9.57
CA GLY A 72 0.75 -12.80 -10.50
C GLY A 72 1.76 -11.67 -10.28
N LEU A 73 1.28 -10.44 -10.08
CA LEU A 73 2.13 -9.28 -9.75
C LEU A 73 2.84 -9.47 -8.40
N VAL A 74 2.11 -9.87 -7.35
CA VAL A 74 2.69 -10.12 -6.02
C VAL A 74 3.78 -11.18 -6.12
N ARG A 75 3.52 -12.28 -6.84
CA ARG A 75 4.51 -13.34 -7.08
C ARG A 75 5.73 -12.82 -7.83
N ALA A 76 5.54 -12.00 -8.86
CA ALA A 76 6.66 -11.44 -9.62
C ALA A 76 7.56 -10.57 -8.73
N ILE A 77 6.98 -9.70 -7.90
CA ILE A 77 7.73 -8.87 -6.95
C ILE A 77 8.47 -9.74 -5.91
N ALA A 78 7.82 -10.77 -5.36
CA ALA A 78 8.47 -11.69 -4.43
C ALA A 78 9.67 -12.40 -5.08
N ALA A 79 9.55 -12.80 -6.35
CA ALA A 79 10.63 -13.44 -7.09
C ALA A 79 11.83 -12.52 -7.36
N LEU A 80 11.65 -11.18 -7.35
CA LEU A 80 12.78 -10.24 -7.42
C LEU A 80 13.64 -10.30 -6.15
N GLY A 81 13.05 -10.57 -4.99
CA GLY A 81 13.78 -10.70 -3.72
C GLY A 81 14.56 -12.01 -3.58
N ASP A 82 14.17 -13.05 -4.33
CA ASP A 82 14.83 -14.36 -4.33
C ASP A 82 16.09 -14.42 -5.21
N LYS A 83 16.33 -13.41 -6.06
CA LYS A 83 17.55 -13.33 -6.87
C LYS A 83 18.72 -12.86 -5.99
N LYS A 84 19.56 -13.82 -5.60
CA LYS A 84 20.92 -13.57 -5.09
C LYS A 84 21.74 -12.72 -6.04
#